data_AF-A0A2S5QQS6-F1
#
_entry.id   AF-A0A2S5QQS6-F1
#
_cell.length_a   1.000
_cell.length_b   1.000
_cell.length_c   1.000
_cell.angle_alpha   90.00
_cell.angle_beta   90.00
_cell.angle_gamma   90.00
#
_symmetry.space_group_name_H-M   'P 1'
#
loop_
_entity.id
_entity.type
_entity.pdbx_description
1 polymer ?
#
loop_
_entity_poly.entity_id
_entity_poly.type
_entity_poly.pdbx_seq_one_letter_code
_entity_poly.pdbx_strand_id
1 'polypeptide(L)' 'MAEHNVCKEAFDRLCDEVNTDKKSAINPDDYWLFELGFRSAIEELLSIADAGEQARKFVSPRFQMLADKILNSRLH' A
#
# COMPACT_ATOMS: atom_id res chain seq x y z
N MET A 1 0.03 -26.80 -5.99
CA MET A 1 1.08 -25.76 -5.89
C MET A 1 0.39 -24.56 -5.28
N ALA A 2 0.76 -24.16 -4.06
CA ALA A 2 0.18 -22.95 -3.46
C ALA A 2 0.67 -21.76 -4.28
N GLU A 3 -0.24 -21.03 -4.91
CA GLU A 3 0.10 -19.80 -5.64
C GLU A 3 0.81 -18.84 -4.69
N HIS A 4 1.99 -18.38 -5.08
CA HIS A 4 2.78 -17.44 -4.32
C HIS A 4 2.07 -16.09 -4.27
N ASN A 5 1.56 -15.70 -3.09
CA ASN A 5 0.85 -14.43 -2.89
C ASN A 5 1.76 -13.40 -2.22
N VAL A 6 2.32 -12.51 -3.03
CA VAL A 6 3.28 -11.48 -2.57
C VAL A 6 2.66 -10.48 -1.59
N CYS A 7 1.36 -10.17 -1.72
CA CYS A 7 0.68 -9.30 -0.76
C CYS A 7 0.57 -9.96 0.62
N LYS A 8 0.31 -11.27 0.65
CA LYS A 8 0.26 -12.04 1.89
C LYS A 8 1.61 -12.09 2.57
N GLU A 9 2.69 -12.30 1.81
CA GLU A 9 4.04 -12.27 2.38
C GLU A 9 4.45 -10.91 2.92
N ALA A 10 4.07 -9.83 2.23
CA ALA A 10 4.33 -8.47 2.73
C ALA A 10 3.58 -8.20 4.03
N PHE A 11 2.34 -8.66 4.13
CA PHE A 11 1.54 -8.59 5.35
C PHE A 11 2.16 -9.41 6.48
N ASP A 12 2.57 -10.65 6.22
CA ASP A 12 3.17 -11.53 7.22
C ASP A 12 4.47 -10.93 7.78
N ARG A 13 5.34 -10.37 6.92
CA ARG A 13 6.55 -9.65 7.36
C ARG A 13 6.22 -8.42 8.20
N LEU A 14 5.21 -7.65 7.81
CA LEU A 14 4.77 -6.48 8.59
C LEU A 14 4.27 -6.91 9.98
N CYS A 15 3.50 -8.00 10.04
CA CYS A 15 3.03 -8.53 11.31
C CYS A 15 4.17 -9.04 12.19
N ASP A 16 5.18 -9.69 11.60
CA ASP A 16 6.38 -10.13 12.33
C ASP A 16 7.14 -8.93 12.90
N GLU A 17 7.35 -7.87 12.10
CA GLU A 17 7.99 -6.61 12.54
C GLU A 17 7.22 -5.90 13.66
N VAL A 18 5.88 -5.85 13.58
CA VAL A 18 5.05 -5.24 14.62
C VAL A 18 5.02 -6.09 15.89
N ASN A 19 5.04 -7.41 15.75
CA ASN A 19 5.01 -8.33 16.90
C ASN A 19 6.34 -8.46 17.63
N THR A 20 7.45 -8.07 17.01
CA THR A 20 8.72 -7.93 17.73
C THR A 20 8.64 -6.94 18.90
N ASP A 21 7.79 -5.91 18.81
CA ASP A 21 7.62 -4.88 19.85
C ASP A 21 6.41 -5.09 20.78
N LYS A 22 5.33 -5.71 20.29
CA LYS A 22 4.13 -5.99 21.08
C LYS A 22 3.63 -7.38 20.75
N LYS A 23 3.57 -8.29 21.73
CA LYS A 23 2.93 -9.62 21.61
C LYS A 23 1.42 -9.47 21.31
N SER A 24 1.09 -9.08 20.10
CA SER A 24 -0.28 -8.86 19.64
C SER A 24 -0.69 -10.08 18.84
N ALA A 25 -1.89 -10.58 19.10
CA ALA A 25 -2.43 -11.66 18.26
C ALA A 25 -2.69 -11.08 16.87
N ILE A 26 -2.02 -11.61 15.83
CA ILE A 26 -2.33 -11.27 14.44
C ILE A 26 -3.72 -11.84 14.15
N ASN A 27 -4.68 -11.00 13.78
CA ASN A 27 -5.95 -11.48 13.28
C ASN A 27 -5.80 -11.75 11.76
N PRO A 28 -6.06 -12.98 11.28
CA PRO A 28 -6.07 -13.27 9.86
C PRO A 28 -6.98 -12.34 9.04
N ASP A 29 -8.05 -11.81 9.62
CA ASP A 29 -8.96 -10.89 8.94
C ASP A 29 -8.33 -9.53 8.61
N ASP A 30 -7.28 -9.13 9.36
CA ASP A 30 -6.55 -7.89 9.11
C ASP A 30 -5.81 -7.93 7.76
N TYR A 31 -5.52 -9.12 7.24
CA TYR A 31 -4.95 -9.29 5.90
C TYR A 31 -5.86 -8.72 4.82
N TRP A 32 -7.18 -8.95 4.92
CA TRP A 32 -8.13 -8.48 3.92
C TRP A 32 -8.24 -6.96 3.95
N LEU A 33 -8.16 -6.34 5.13
CA LEU A 33 -8.12 -4.88 5.28
C LEU A 33 -6.83 -4.30 4.69
N PHE A 34 -5.69 -4.94 4.96
CA PHE A 34 -4.41 -4.56 4.37
C PHE A 34 -4.44 -4.65 2.84
N GLU A 35 -4.93 -5.76 2.30
CA GLU A 35 -5.02 -5.96 0.85
C GLU A 35 -5.97 -4.95 0.20
N LEU A 36 -7.14 -4.71 0.80
CA LEU A 36 -8.09 -3.71 0.30
C LEU A 36 -7.48 -2.30 0.29
N GLY A 37 -6.80 -1.91 1.35
CA GLY A 37 -6.10 -0.63 1.43
C GLY A 37 -5.01 -0.50 0.38
N PHE A 38 -4.25 -1.57 0.14
CA PHE A 38 -3.20 -1.60 -0.87
C PHE A 38 -3.77 -1.47 -2.30
N ARG A 39 -4.83 -2.22 -2.63
CA ARG A 39 -5.51 -2.13 -3.93
C ARG A 39 -6.09 -0.73 -4.16
N SER A 40 -6.77 -0.18 -3.16
CA SER A 40 -7.32 1.19 -3.21
C SER A 40 -6.22 2.23 -3.45
N ALA A 41 -5.05 2.05 -2.82
CA ALA A 41 -3.93 2.97 -3.02
C ALA A 41 -3.34 2.89 -4.43
N ILE A 42 -3.29 1.70 -5.04
CA ILE A 42 -2.86 1.53 -6.44
C ILE A 42 -3.85 2.19 -7.39
N GLU A 43 -5.15 1.97 -7.21
CA GLU A 43 -6.19 2.59 -8.05
C GLU A 43 -6.11 4.12 -8.01
N GLU A 44 -5.89 4.70 -6.82
CA GLU A 44 -5.72 6.14 -6.67
C GLU A 44 -4.43 6.63 -7.37
N LEU A 45 -3.32 5.88 -7.32
CA LEU A 45 -2.10 6.23 -8.06
C LEU A 45 -2.30 6.20 -9.58
N LEU A 46 -3.06 5.23 -10.09
CA LEU A 46 -3.43 5.16 -11.51
C LEU A 46 -4.32 6.33 -11.90
N SER A 47 -5.30 6.66 -11.06
CA SER A 47 -6.16 7.84 -11.24
C SER A 47 -5.35 9.14 -11.31
N ILE A 48 -4.38 9.32 -10.40
CA ILE A 48 -3.44 10.46 -10.42
C ILE A 48 -2.61 10.45 -11.72
N ALA A 49 -2.14 9.27 -12.14
CA ALA A 49 -1.38 9.13 -13.37
C ALA A 49 -2.19 9.47 -14.62
N ASP A 50 -3.51 9.26 -14.62
CA ASP A 50 -4.41 9.57 -15.73
C ASP A 50 -4.87 11.04 -15.72
N ALA A 51 -5.35 11.52 -14.57
CA ALA A 51 -5.85 12.89 -14.39
C ALA A 51 -4.73 13.93 -14.40
N GLY A 52 -3.53 13.58 -13.90
CA GLY A 52 -2.42 14.51 -13.75
C GLY A 52 -2.57 15.46 -12.56
N GLU A 53 -3.51 15.20 -11.67
CA GLU A 53 -3.69 15.94 -10.42
C GLU A 53 -3.99 14.96 -9.28
N GLN A 54 -3.66 15.36 -8.05
CA GLN A 54 -3.94 14.58 -6.86
C GLN A 54 -5.01 15.27 -6.03
N ALA A 55 -6.16 14.62 -5.88
CA ALA A 55 -7.27 15.16 -5.08
C ALA A 55 -6.97 15.14 -3.58
N ARG A 56 -6.29 14.11 -3.08
CA ARG A 56 -5.94 13.95 -1.65
C ARG A 56 -4.59 13.28 -1.47
N LYS A 57 -3.87 13.70 -0.42
CA LYS A 57 -2.57 13.10 -0.05
C LYS A 57 -2.74 11.72 0.57
N PHE A 58 -1.82 10.82 0.25
CA PHE A 58 -1.71 9.52 0.92
C PHE A 58 -1.16 9.70 2.33
N VAL A 59 -1.74 8.99 3.29
CA VAL A 59 -1.19 8.91 4.66
C VAL A 59 0.14 8.15 4.68
N SER A 60 0.27 7.14 3.80
CA SER A 60 1.53 6.39 3.62
C SER A 60 2.58 7.27 2.93
N PRO A 61 3.73 7.55 3.58
CA PRO A 61 4.79 8.35 2.99
C PRO A 61 5.31 7.75 1.68
N ARG A 62 5.34 6.42 1.58
CA ARG A 62 5.81 5.71 0.39
C ARG A 62 4.86 5.90 -0.80
N PHE A 63 3.54 5.83 -0.57
CA PHE A 63 2.57 6.09 -1.64
C PHE A 63 2.51 7.56 -2.02
N GLN A 64 2.66 8.49 -1.07
CA GLN A 64 2.75 9.91 -1.40
C GLN A 64 3.97 10.21 -2.27
N MET A 65 5.13 9.64 -1.93
CA MET A 65 6.34 9.78 -2.75
C MET A 65 6.16 9.24 -4.18
N LEU A 66 5.37 8.18 -4.38
CA LEU A 66 5.04 7.66 -5.71
C LEU A 66 4.12 8.62 -6.47
N ALA A 67 3.08 9.14 -5.81
CA ALA A 67 2.20 10.15 -6.40
C ALA A 67 2.97 11.40 -6.83
N ASP A 68 3.85 11.91 -5.96
CA ASP A 68 4.70 13.06 -6.26
C ASP A 68 5.60 12.79 -7.47
N LYS A 69 6.17 11.59 -7.59
CA LYS A 69 6.97 11.20 -8.76
C LYS A 69 6.14 11.20 -10.05
N ILE A 70 4.95 10.60 -10.02
CA ILE A 70 4.04 10.54 -11.17
C ILE A 70 3.71 11.96 -11.65
N LEU A 71 3.36 12.85 -10.72
CA LEU A 71 3.04 14.25 -11.04
C LEU A 71 4.24 15.01 -11.60
N ASN A 72 5.42 14.86 -10.98
CA ASN A 72 6.65 15.52 -11.45
C ASN A 72 7.10 15.01 -12.83
N SER A 73 6.88 13.73 -13.15
CA SER A 73 7.22 13.16 -14.46
C SER A 73 6.38 13.73 -15.61
N ARG A 74 5.21 14.34 -15.34
CA ARG A 74 4.40 15.03 -16.36
C ARG A 74 4.83 16.48 -16.63
N LEU A 75 5.59 17.09 -15.73
CA LEU A 75 6.06 18.49 -15.88
C LEU A 75 7.31 18.60 -16.77
N HIS A 76 7.88 17.47 -17.19
CA HIS A 76 9.02 17.37 -18.11
C HIS A 76 8.58 16.72 -19.43
#